data_AF-A0A2M7YN35-F1
#
_entry.id   AF-A0A2M7YN35-F1
#
_cell.length_a   1.000
_cell.length_b   1.000
_cell.length_c   1.000
_cell.angle_alpha   90.00
_cell.angle_beta   90.00
_cell.angle_gamma   90.00
#
_symmetry.space_group_name_H-M   'P 1'
#
loop_
_entity.id
_entity.type
_entity.pdbx_description
1 polymer ?
#
loop_
_entity_poly.entity_id
_entity_poly.type
_entity_poly.pdbx_seq_one_letter_code
_entity_poly.pdbx_strand_id
1 'polypeptide(L)'
;MKWKKAVLFGILIWILMFVIVSAFIAFKIYYPYLWARIFLALISGTISFILAGYLKPKKASVALVYGIIFLAVGVILDALITIRFNPAIFGTRSLWLGYFLVLIAPLLRIKKTPRAIPCPK
;
A
#
# COMPACT_ATOMS: atom_id res chain seq x y z
N MET A 1 -12.01 -11.23 -11.04
CA MET A 1 -11.01 -10.39 -10.34
C MET A 1 -10.61 -9.24 -11.25
N LYS A 2 -10.45 -8.01 -10.75
CA LYS A 2 -10.27 -6.80 -11.58
C LYS A 2 -8.78 -6.42 -11.72
N TRP A 3 -8.00 -7.28 -12.36
CA TRP A 3 -6.55 -7.17 -12.46
C TRP A 3 -6.05 -5.83 -13.03
N LYS A 4 -6.62 -5.37 -14.15
CA LYS A 4 -6.25 -4.07 -14.76
C LYS A 4 -6.39 -2.89 -13.78
N LYS A 5 -7.48 -2.87 -13.00
CA LYS A 5 -7.70 -1.82 -11.99
C LYS A 5 -6.74 -1.95 -10.81
N ALA A 6 -6.39 -3.17 -10.42
CA ALA A 6 -5.43 -3.39 -9.34
C ALA A 6 -4.04 -2.89 -9.72
N VAL A 7 -3.57 -3.16 -10.94
CA VAL A 7 -2.30 -2.63 -11.45
C VAL A 7 -2.35 -1.11 -11.52
N LEU A 8 -3.41 -0.53 -12.09
CA LEU A 8 -3.58 0.93 -12.16
C LEU A 8 -3.53 1.59 -10.77
N PHE A 9 -4.20 0.99 -9.78
CA PHE A 9 -4.15 1.50 -8.41
C PHE A 9 -2.79 1.31 -7.76
N GLY A 10 -2.08 0.20 -8.02
CA GLY A 10 -0.69 0.03 -7.58
C GLY A 10 0.22 1.14 -8.11
N ILE A 11 0.11 1.46 -9.41
CA ILE A 11 0.86 2.57 -10.03
C ILE A 11 0.48 3.90 -9.38
N LEU A 12 -0.82 4.15 -9.16
CA LEU A 12 -1.30 5.38 -8.55
C LEU A 12 -0.81 5.55 -7.10
N ILE A 13 -0.82 4.48 -6.30
CA ILE A 13 -0.25 4.48 -4.94
C ILE A 13 1.22 4.87 -5.01
N TRP A 14 1.99 4.25 -5.91
CA TRP A 14 3.40 4.53 -6.06
C TRP A 14 3.65 5.99 -6.46
N ILE A 15 2.94 6.53 -7.46
CA ILE A 15 3.08 7.93 -7.90
C ILE A 15 2.78 8.89 -6.74
N LEU A 16 1.69 8.67 -6.02
CA LEU A 16 1.32 9.52 -4.87
C LEU A 16 2.40 9.48 -3.80
N MET A 17 2.87 8.29 -3.43
CA MET A 17 3.92 8.14 -2.42
C MET A 17 5.25 8.73 -2.87
N PHE A 18 5.62 8.57 -4.14
CA PHE A 18 6.83 9.15 -4.70
C PHE A 18 6.85 10.67 -4.57
N VAL A 19 5.73 11.34 -4.91
CA VAL A 19 5.59 12.80 -4.78
C VAL A 19 5.64 13.23 -3.31
N ILE A 20 4.90 12.56 -2.43
CA ILE A 20 4.87 12.91 -1.00
C ILE A 20 6.26 12.74 -0.36
N VAL A 21 6.94 11.63 -0.64
CA VAL A 21 8.29 11.36 -0.13
C VAL A 21 9.28 12.40 -0.68
N SER A 22 9.20 12.73 -1.97
CA SER A 22 10.04 13.76 -2.59
C SER A 22 9.87 15.12 -1.90
N ALA A 23 8.64 15.50 -1.54
CA ALA A 23 8.39 16.72 -0.76
C ALA A 23 9.06 16.66 0.63
N PHE A 24 8.90 15.55 1.35
CA PHE A 24 9.53 15.37 2.68
C PHE A 24 11.07 15.43 2.61
N ILE A 25 11.66 14.92 1.53
CA ILE A 25 13.10 15.01 1.27
C ILE A 25 13.48 16.47 0.98
N ALA A 26 12.72 17.19 0.15
CA ALA A 26 12.97 18.59 -0.19
C ALA A 26 12.95 19.51 1.05
N PHE A 27 12.02 19.27 2.00
CA PHE A 27 11.97 19.98 3.27
C PHE A 27 12.99 19.47 4.32
N LYS A 28 13.86 18.51 3.96
CA LYS A 28 14.87 17.89 4.84
C LYS A 28 14.29 17.22 6.08
N ILE A 29 13.03 16.75 6.02
CA ILE A 29 12.34 16.10 7.13
C ILE A 29 12.56 14.58 7.09
N TYR A 30 12.79 14.00 5.90
CA TYR A 30 12.77 12.55 5.70
C TYR A 30 13.86 11.75 6.46
N TYR A 31 15.12 12.16 6.35
CA TYR A 31 16.26 11.44 6.93
C TYR A 31 16.49 11.66 8.42
N PRO A 32 16.46 12.91 8.96
CA PRO A 32 16.77 13.14 10.36
C PRO A 32 15.71 12.57 11.31
N TYR A 33 14.49 12.36 10.83
CA TYR A 33 13.34 12.05 11.67
C TYR A 33 12.76 10.67 11.39
N LEU A 34 12.91 9.73 12.33
CA LEU A 34 12.29 8.40 12.24
C LEU A 34 10.75 8.50 12.20
N TRP A 35 10.17 9.40 12.99
CA TRP A 35 8.72 9.59 13.07
C TRP A 35 8.12 9.99 11.71
N ALA A 36 8.82 10.81 10.92
CA ALA A 36 8.38 11.18 9.57
C ALA A 36 8.30 9.97 8.64
N ARG A 37 9.27 9.05 8.71
CA ARG A 37 9.27 7.81 7.92
C ARG A 37 8.17 6.84 8.34
N ILE A 38 7.91 6.73 9.63
CA ILE A 38 6.78 5.95 10.17
C ILE A 38 5.46 6.56 9.69
N PHE A 39 5.31 7.88 9.76
CA PHE A 39 4.12 8.59 9.30
C PHE A 39 3.86 8.37 7.80
N LEU A 40 4.91 8.42 6.97
CA LEU A 40 4.81 8.10 5.54
C LEU A 40 4.38 6.65 5.28
N ALA A 41 4.86 5.69 6.07
CA ALA A 41 4.39 4.31 6.00
C ALA A 41 2.88 4.21 6.30
N LEU A 42 2.39 4.91 7.33
CA LEU A 42 0.96 4.95 7.66
C LEU A 42 0.14 5.59 6.53
N ILE A 43 0.63 6.68 5.92
CA ILE A 43 0.00 7.31 4.75
C ILE A 43 -0.13 6.29 3.60
N SER A 44 0.93 5.54 3.30
CA SER A 44 0.89 4.53 2.21
C SER A 44 -0.15 3.45 2.45
N GLY A 45 -0.26 2.96 3.69
CA GLY A 45 -1.27 1.99 4.10
C GLY A 45 -2.69 2.56 3.99
N THR A 46 -2.86 3.83 4.37
CA THR A 46 -4.16 4.53 4.34
C THR A 46 -4.65 4.75 2.91
N ILE A 47 -3.78 5.25 2.03
CA ILE A 47 -4.09 5.41 0.59
C ILE A 47 -4.45 4.06 -0.02
N SER A 48 -3.66 3.03 0.27
CA SER A 48 -3.91 1.66 -0.21
C SER A 48 -5.25 1.11 0.29
N PHE A 49 -5.61 1.37 1.55
CA PHE A 49 -6.88 0.97 2.13
C PHE A 49 -8.06 1.69 1.46
N ILE A 50 -7.93 2.99 1.17
CA ILE A 50 -8.94 3.76 0.44
C ILE A 50 -9.12 3.17 -0.97
N LEU A 51 -8.04 3.01 -1.73
CA LEU A 51 -8.07 2.50 -3.10
C LEU A 51 -8.58 1.06 -3.20
N ALA A 52 -8.20 0.19 -2.25
CA ALA A 52 -8.72 -1.16 -2.17
C ALA A 52 -10.24 -1.21 -1.96
N GLY A 53 -10.83 -0.19 -1.32
CA GLY A 53 -12.28 -0.05 -1.15
C GLY A 53 -13.03 0.01 -2.48
N TYR A 54 -12.44 0.60 -3.51
CA TYR A 54 -13.03 0.68 -4.85
C TYR A 54 -12.98 -0.66 -5.61
N LEU A 55 -12.09 -1.57 -5.22
CA LEU A 55 -12.02 -2.92 -5.80
C LEU A 55 -13.11 -3.85 -5.26
N LYS A 56 -13.65 -3.57 -4.06
CA LYS A 56 -14.72 -4.32 -3.37
C LYS A 56 -14.43 -5.85 -3.36
N PRO A 57 -13.32 -6.31 -2.75
CA PRO A 57 -13.01 -7.74 -2.71
C PRO A 57 -14.06 -8.52 -1.90
N LYS A 58 -14.57 -9.62 -2.47
CA LYS A 58 -15.58 -10.48 -1.84
C LYS A 58 -14.98 -11.62 -0.97
N LYS A 59 -13.70 -11.93 -1.15
CA LYS A 59 -13.00 -13.05 -0.50
C LYS A 59 -11.62 -12.61 -0.05
N ALA A 60 -11.13 -13.22 1.04
CA ALA A 60 -9.80 -12.94 1.59
C ALA A 60 -8.67 -13.25 0.61
N SER A 61 -8.75 -14.38 -0.09
CA SER A 61 -7.76 -14.73 -1.12
C SER A 61 -7.65 -13.65 -2.19
N VAL A 62 -8.79 -13.17 -2.72
CA VAL A 62 -8.81 -12.12 -3.76
C VAL A 62 -8.26 -10.79 -3.23
N ALA A 63 -8.57 -10.43 -1.99
CA ALA A 63 -8.01 -9.24 -1.35
C ALA A 63 -6.49 -9.35 -1.19
N LEU A 64 -5.98 -10.49 -0.73
CA LEU A 64 -4.55 -10.73 -0.61
C LEU A 64 -3.84 -10.57 -1.96
N VAL A 65 -4.39 -11.13 -3.04
CA VAL A 65 -3.77 -10.99 -4.36
C VAL A 65 -3.76 -9.52 -4.82
N TYR A 66 -4.78 -8.71 -4.52
CA TYR A 66 -4.70 -7.27 -4.77
C TYR A 66 -3.57 -6.60 -4.00
N GLY A 67 -3.35 -6.97 -2.73
CA GLY A 67 -2.24 -6.47 -1.93
C GLY A 67 -0.88 -6.86 -2.53
N ILE A 68 -0.74 -8.11 -2.99
CA ILE A 68 0.46 -8.60 -3.66
C ILE A 68 0.73 -7.80 -4.93
N ILE A 69 -0.31 -7.51 -5.72
CA ILE A 69 -0.17 -6.67 -6.93
C ILE A 69 0.30 -5.26 -6.57
N PHE A 70 -0.29 -4.63 -5.55
CA PHE A 70 0.11 -3.29 -5.13
C PHE A 70 1.58 -3.26 -4.70
N LEU A 71 1.97 -4.22 -3.86
CA LEU A 71 3.35 -4.37 -3.39
C LEU A 71 4.31 -4.61 -4.56
N ALA A 72 4.00 -5.57 -5.44
CA ALA A 72 4.86 -5.91 -6.58
C ALA A 72 5.05 -4.73 -7.52
N VAL A 73 3.97 -4.02 -7.87
CA VAL A 73 4.04 -2.83 -8.71
C VAL A 73 4.91 -1.75 -8.07
N GLY A 74 4.70 -1.46 -6.77
CA GLY A 74 5.50 -0.45 -6.08
C GLY A 74 6.99 -0.80 -6.02
N VAL A 75 7.32 -2.05 -5.63
CA VAL A 75 8.70 -2.52 -5.55
C VAL A 75 9.39 -2.46 -6.92
N ILE A 76 8.70 -2.88 -7.99
CA ILE A 76 9.23 -2.83 -9.36
C ILE A 76 9.50 -1.38 -9.78
N LEU A 77 8.55 -0.46 -9.53
CA LEU A 77 8.72 0.95 -9.89
C LEU A 77 9.85 1.61 -9.08
N ASP A 78 9.99 1.30 -7.79
CA ASP A 78 11.13 1.77 -6.99
C ASP A 78 12.46 1.21 -7.50
N ALA A 79 12.49 -0.05 -7.92
CA ALA A 79 13.69 -0.66 -8.49
C ALA A 79 14.10 0.00 -9.83
N LEU A 80 13.13 0.33 -10.68
CA LEU A 80 13.39 0.90 -11.99
C LEU A 80 13.72 2.41 -11.94
N ILE A 81 13.02 3.15 -11.07
CA ILE A 81 13.06 4.61 -11.03
C ILE A 81 13.84 5.08 -9.80
N THR A 82 13.41 4.67 -8.61
CA THR A 82 13.89 5.25 -7.35
C THR A 82 15.34 4.86 -7.02
N ILE A 83 15.81 3.66 -7.38
CA ILE A 83 17.22 3.25 -7.19
C ILE A 83 18.19 4.27 -7.80
N ARG A 84 17.84 4.86 -8.94
CA ARG A 84 18.70 5.84 -9.64
C ARG A 84 18.92 7.11 -8.82
N PHE A 85 17.98 7.44 -7.93
CA PHE A 85 18.04 8.62 -7.07
C PHE A 85 18.47 8.27 -5.63
N ASN A 86 18.18 7.05 -5.18
CA ASN A 86 18.51 6.56 -3.85
C ASN A 86 18.87 5.05 -3.90
N PRO A 87 20.15 4.70 -4.11
CA PRO A 87 20.57 3.31 -4.27
C PRO A 87 20.40 2.47 -3.00
N ALA A 88 20.34 3.11 -1.82
CA ALA A 88 20.17 2.44 -0.54
C ALA A 88 18.70 2.30 -0.10
N ILE A 89 17.74 2.64 -0.96
CA ILE A 89 16.30 2.69 -0.60
C ILE A 89 15.81 1.37 0.01
N PHE A 90 16.16 0.24 -0.59
CA PHE A 90 15.75 -1.10 -0.13
C PHE A 90 16.40 -1.55 1.19
N GLY A 91 17.43 -0.84 1.68
CA GLY A 91 17.99 -1.07 3.01
C GLY A 91 17.14 -0.48 4.15
N THR A 92 16.14 0.35 3.83
CA THR A 92 15.38 1.09 4.83
C THR A 92 14.21 0.28 5.39
N ARG A 93 14.23 -0.08 6.67
CA ARG A 93 13.14 -0.83 7.33
C ARG A 93 11.76 -0.14 7.23
N SER A 94 11.73 1.19 7.26
CA SER A 94 10.48 1.95 7.15
C SER A 94 9.82 1.81 5.77
N LEU A 95 10.60 1.59 4.71
CA LEU A 95 10.06 1.30 3.37
C LEU A 95 9.29 -0.03 3.40
N TRP A 96 9.92 -1.07 3.95
CA TRP A 96 9.30 -2.39 4.09
C TRP A 96 8.06 -2.38 4.99
N LEU A 97 8.06 -1.55 6.03
CA LEU A 97 6.86 -1.30 6.84
C LEU A 97 5.73 -0.71 5.99
N GLY A 98 6.02 0.28 5.15
CA GLY A 98 5.06 0.83 4.19
C GLY A 98 4.52 -0.24 3.26
N TYR A 99 5.40 -1.01 2.61
CA TYR A 99 5.00 -2.13 1.74
C TYR A 99 4.15 -3.18 2.44
N PHE A 100 4.49 -3.53 3.68
CA PHE A 100 3.69 -4.44 4.48
C PHE A 100 2.28 -3.89 4.73
N LEU A 101 2.15 -2.61 5.06
CA LEU A 101 0.85 -1.95 5.23
C LEU A 101 0.05 -1.92 3.92
N VAL A 102 0.70 -1.65 2.78
CA VAL A 102 0.09 -1.71 1.45
C VAL A 102 -0.43 -3.13 1.13
N LEU A 103 0.36 -4.16 1.46
CA LEU A 103 0.00 -5.57 1.24
C LEU A 103 -1.24 -5.98 2.02
N ILE A 104 -1.34 -5.60 3.30
CA ILE A 104 -2.46 -6.02 4.16
C ILE A 104 -3.71 -5.14 3.98
N ALA A 105 -3.57 -3.91 3.48
CA ALA A 105 -4.67 -2.95 3.38
C ALA A 105 -5.93 -3.49 2.67
N PRO A 106 -5.83 -4.24 1.56
CA PRO A 106 -7.02 -4.81 0.91
C PRO A 106 -7.76 -5.87 1.74
N LEU A 107 -7.06 -6.60 2.62
CA LEU A 107 -7.69 -7.59 3.49
C LEU A 107 -8.68 -6.94 4.47
N LEU A 108 -8.36 -5.73 4.92
CA LEU A 108 -9.22 -4.97 5.84
C LEU A 108 -10.53 -4.47 5.19
N ARG A 109 -10.67 -4.58 3.86
CA ARG A 109 -11.86 -4.14 3.11
C ARG A 109 -12.88 -5.24 2.83
N ILE A 110 -12.64 -6.46 3.28
CA ILE A 110 -13.58 -7.56 3.10
C ILE A 110 -14.79 -7.33 4.00
N LYS A 111 -15.99 -7.20 3.41
CA LYS A 111 -17.23 -7.17 4.19
C LYS A 111 -17.42 -8.54 4.86
N LYS A 112 -17.51 -8.56 6.19
CA LYS A 112 -17.95 -9.76 6.91
C LYS A 112 -19.43 -9.99 6.57
N THR A 113 -19.76 -11.17 6.04
CA THR A 113 -21.16 -11.60 5.92
C THR A 113 -21.73 -11.72 7.34
N PRO A 114 -22.85 -11.06 7.69
CA PRO A 114 -23.51 -11.29 8.97
C PRO A 114 -23.85 -12.77 9.10
N ARG A 115 -23.46 -13.42 10.21
CA ARG A 115 -24.00 -14.75 10.52
C ARG A 115 -25.50 -14.59 10.71
N ALA A 116 -26.29 -15.29 9.91
CA ALA A 116 -27.71 -15.45 10.21
C ALA A 116 -27.81 -16.11 11.59
N ILE A 117 -28.45 -15.42 12.54
CA ILE A 117 -28.84 -16.02 13.80
C ILE A 117 -29.96 -17.01 13.44
N PRO A 118 -29.80 -18.32 13.68
CA PRO A 118 -30.88 -19.25 13.43
C PRO A 118 -32.06 -18.89 14.34
N CYS A 119 -33.26 -18.71 13.78
CA CYS A 119 -34.46 -18.57 14.59
C CYS A 119 -34.64 -19.85 15.43
N PRO A 120 -34.91 -19.74 16.74
CA PRO A 120 -35.31 -20.89 17.54
C PRO A 120 -36.63 -21.45 16.99
N LYS A 121 -36.71 -22.78 16.88
CA LYS A 121 -37.93 -23.51 16.52
C LYS A 121 -38.89 -23.60 17.70
#